data_AF-A0AAW0KVI1-F1
#
_entry.id   AF-A0AAW0KVI1-F1
#
_cell.length_a   1.000
_cell.length_b   1.000
_cell.length_c   1.000
_cell.angle_alpha   90.00
_cell.angle_beta   90.00
_cell.angle_gamma   90.00
#
_symmetry.space_group_name_H-M   'P 1'
#
loop_
_entity.id
_entity.type
_entity.pdbx_description
1 polymer ?
#
loop_
_entity_poly.entity_id
_entity_poly.type
_entity_poly.pdbx_seq_one_letter_code
_entity_poly.pdbx_strand_id
1 'polypeptide(L)'
;MIHSLSFIVISHLKPLKLTLSTSPTRPSSTSPPSSSSDPRRRSASDALRFCQSTSVWEYFQKYNTSGTTRTVVSLLSRWGVISEKVNKFAGCMAQVNALHQSGTIEEDKAEKAIRKNKATRKDVGEYLNKKLKLIEDVTRLEEEKMFIKKEKLAVEKEKNDEKLKIEKEKIMIEKKKFEITEWLEEERIMMKDTSGLTGAQKAFYEQLQEEILAKRRLLLAFYSSHCSKITSGQLRR
;
A
#
# COMPACT_ATOMS: atom_id res chain seq x y z
N MET A 1 11.57 16.71 -46.66
CA MET A 1 11.46 17.64 -45.51
C MET A 1 11.83 17.01 -44.16
N ILE A 2 11.43 15.77 -43.84
CA ILE A 2 11.68 15.15 -42.50
C ILE A 2 13.18 15.03 -42.14
N HIS A 3 14.09 14.92 -43.13
CA HIS A 3 15.53 14.75 -42.88
C HIS A 3 16.23 15.99 -42.29
N SER A 4 15.69 17.20 -42.46
CA SER A 4 16.33 18.44 -41.97
C SER A 4 16.16 18.62 -40.45
N LEU A 5 14.98 18.31 -39.91
CA LEU A 5 14.66 18.49 -38.49
C LEU A 5 15.50 17.58 -37.58
N SER A 6 15.87 16.37 -38.04
CA SER A 6 16.71 15.45 -37.28
C SER A 6 18.13 15.99 -37.05
N PHE A 7 18.70 16.75 -37.99
CA PHE A 7 20.05 17.31 -37.87
C PHE A 7 20.10 18.53 -36.92
N ILE A 8 19.06 19.37 -36.95
CA ILE A 8 18.96 20.60 -36.15
C ILE A 8 18.84 20.26 -34.66
N VAL A 9 18.07 19.24 -34.28
CA VAL A 9 17.91 18.82 -32.87
C VAL A 9 19.20 18.21 -32.30
N ILE A 10 19.98 17.49 -33.11
CA ILE A 10 21.26 16.90 -32.67
C ILE A 10 22.32 17.99 -32.41
N SER A 11 22.30 19.09 -33.18
CA SER A 11 23.30 20.16 -33.07
C SER A 11 23.14 21.04 -31.82
N HIS A 12 21.92 21.16 -31.28
CA HIS A 12 21.63 22.03 -30.13
C HIS A 12 21.69 21.34 -28.76
N LEU A 13 21.75 20.00 -28.70
CA LEU A 13 21.90 19.25 -27.46
C LEU A 13 23.36 18.80 -27.27
N LYS A 14 24.27 19.77 -27.06
CA LYS A 14 25.63 19.47 -26.58
C LYS A 14 25.55 18.75 -25.23
N PRO A 15 26.20 17.59 -25.06
CA PRO A 15 26.18 16.89 -23.78
C PRO A 15 26.96 17.67 -22.72
N LEU A 16 26.34 17.86 -21.55
CA LEU A 16 27.02 18.32 -20.34
C LEU A 16 28.13 17.31 -19.99
N LYS A 17 29.38 17.71 -20.22
CA LYS A 17 30.56 16.98 -19.73
C LYS A 17 30.57 17.06 -18.20
N LEU A 18 30.18 15.98 -17.52
CA LEU A 18 30.50 15.77 -16.12
C LEU A 18 31.92 15.19 -16.02
N THR A 19 32.90 16.08 -15.85
CA THR A 19 34.24 15.70 -15.42
C THR A 19 34.20 15.30 -13.95
N LEU A 20 34.34 14.01 -13.63
CA LEU A 20 34.57 13.60 -12.25
C LEU A 20 35.96 14.10 -11.80
N SER A 21 35.97 14.95 -10.78
CA SER A 21 37.16 15.28 -10.00
C SER A 21 36.91 14.83 -8.55
N THR A 22 37.45 13.67 -8.20
CA THR A 22 37.69 13.23 -6.82
C THR A 22 39.07 13.76 -6.41
N SER A 23 39.30 14.35 -5.24
CA SER A 23 38.71 14.09 -3.90
C SER A 23 38.75 15.39 -3.05
N PRO A 24 38.18 15.44 -1.82
CA PRO A 24 38.99 15.02 -0.65
C PRO A 24 38.23 14.45 0.58
N THR A 25 38.99 13.69 1.39
CA THR A 25 38.88 13.33 2.84
C THR A 25 37.56 13.15 3.62
N ARG A 26 37.59 12.13 4.48
CA ARG A 26 36.59 11.70 5.50
C ARG A 26 36.85 12.35 6.87
N PRO A 27 35.80 12.76 7.61
CA PRO A 27 35.62 12.36 9.03
C PRO A 27 34.15 11.90 9.30
N SER A 28 33.89 10.71 9.82
CA SER A 28 33.71 10.34 11.25
C SER A 28 32.41 10.78 11.95
N SER A 29 31.48 9.81 12.09
CA SER A 29 30.55 9.58 13.21
C SER A 29 29.75 10.73 13.86
N THR A 30 28.44 10.77 13.57
CA THR A 30 27.40 10.97 14.61
C THR A 30 26.04 10.42 14.13
N SER A 31 25.27 9.85 15.06
CA SER A 31 23.82 9.50 14.97
C SER A 31 23.12 10.17 16.17
N PRO A 32 21.77 10.20 16.30
CA PRO A 32 20.70 9.72 15.41
C PRO A 32 19.97 10.98 14.82
N PRO A 33 18.64 11.25 14.84
CA PRO A 33 17.42 10.48 15.15
C PRO A 33 16.59 10.10 13.90
N SER A 34 15.49 9.39 14.13
CA SER A 34 14.46 9.01 13.15
C SER A 34 13.34 10.05 13.01
N SER A 35 13.02 10.47 11.79
CA SER A 35 11.67 10.96 11.45
C SER A 35 11.32 10.65 10.00
N SER A 36 10.02 10.40 9.76
CA SER A 36 9.46 10.10 8.44
C SER A 36 9.57 11.31 7.49
N SER A 37 9.63 11.04 6.18
CA SER A 37 9.39 11.99 5.09
C SER A 37 10.58 12.82 4.55
N ASP A 38 11.68 12.19 4.09
CA ASP A 38 12.65 12.87 3.18
C ASP A 38 12.41 12.47 1.70
N PRO A 39 11.99 13.41 0.81
CA PRO A 39 11.78 13.15 -0.61
C PRO A 39 13.05 12.84 -1.42
N ARG A 40 14.25 13.04 -0.85
CA ARG A 40 15.54 12.89 -1.56
C ARG A 40 15.97 11.45 -1.81
N ARG A 41 15.24 10.43 -1.33
CA ARG A 41 15.53 9.02 -1.63
C ARG A 41 14.98 8.52 -2.98
N ARG A 42 14.78 9.41 -3.96
CA ARG A 42 14.65 9.03 -5.37
C ARG A 42 16.01 8.54 -5.87
N SER A 43 16.05 7.39 -6.54
CA SER A 43 17.31 6.91 -7.13
C SER A 43 17.83 7.94 -8.14
N ALA A 44 19.15 7.99 -8.37
CA ALA A 44 19.73 8.79 -9.43
C ALA A 44 19.11 8.47 -10.82
N SER A 45 18.63 7.23 -11.02
CA SER A 45 17.83 6.83 -12.18
C SER A 45 16.52 7.59 -12.31
N ASP A 46 15.87 7.90 -11.19
CA ASP A 46 14.50 8.43 -11.15
C ASP A 46 14.53 9.95 -11.27
N ALA A 47 15.54 10.59 -10.67
CA ALA A 47 15.85 11.99 -10.90
C ALA A 47 16.21 12.26 -12.38
N LEU A 48 17.03 11.38 -12.99
CA LEU A 48 17.40 11.49 -14.40
C LEU A 48 16.18 11.28 -15.33
N ARG A 49 15.33 10.29 -15.06
CA ARG A 49 14.07 10.07 -15.78
C ARG A 49 13.11 11.26 -15.65
N PHE A 50 13.01 11.86 -14.47
CA PHE A 50 12.15 13.03 -14.23
C PHE A 50 12.63 14.27 -15.00
N CYS A 51 13.93 14.57 -14.97
CA CYS A 51 14.52 15.69 -15.71
C CYS A 51 14.44 15.53 -17.24
N GLN A 52 14.58 14.30 -17.75
CA GLN A 52 14.31 14.01 -19.17
C GLN A 52 12.83 14.17 -19.52
N SER A 53 11.90 13.87 -18.60
CA SER A 53 10.45 14.04 -18.83
C SER A 53 10.03 15.49 -19.00
N THR A 54 10.51 16.41 -18.15
CA THR A 54 10.16 17.83 -18.24
C THR A 54 10.69 18.42 -19.54
N SER A 55 11.96 18.17 -19.85
CA SER A 55 12.63 18.66 -21.07
C SER A 55 11.93 18.24 -22.36
N VAL A 56 11.48 16.97 -22.47
CA VAL A 56 10.77 16.45 -23.65
C VAL A 56 9.36 17.02 -23.76
N TRP A 57 8.68 17.23 -22.63
CA TRP A 57 7.34 17.80 -22.60
C TRP A 57 7.33 19.28 -22.99
N GLU A 58 8.24 20.08 -22.43
CA GLU A 58 8.42 21.50 -22.75
C GLU A 58 8.75 21.71 -24.23
N TYR A 59 9.67 20.88 -24.77
CA TYR A 59 9.99 20.91 -26.20
C TYR A 59 8.76 20.53 -27.06
N PHE A 60 8.02 19.48 -26.67
CA PHE A 60 6.80 19.11 -27.40
C PHE A 60 5.78 20.25 -27.40
N GLN A 61 5.50 20.88 -26.25
CA GLN A 61 4.56 22.01 -26.17
C GLN A 61 5.00 23.18 -27.04
N LYS A 62 6.28 23.57 -27.00
CA LYS A 62 6.84 24.69 -27.77
C LYS A 62 6.74 24.52 -29.29
N TYR A 63 6.78 23.27 -29.78
CA TYR A 63 6.79 22.95 -31.21
C TYR A 63 5.56 22.15 -31.68
N ASN A 64 4.46 22.11 -30.91
CA ASN A 64 3.21 21.44 -31.28
C ASN A 64 2.37 22.26 -32.27
N THR A 65 2.90 22.51 -33.47
CA THR A 65 2.23 23.25 -34.54
C THR A 65 0.97 22.56 -35.08
N SER A 66 0.75 21.29 -34.74
CA SER A 66 -0.37 20.46 -35.22
C SER A 66 -1.48 20.28 -34.17
N GLY A 67 -1.47 21.04 -33.07
CA GLY A 67 -2.53 21.04 -32.05
C GLY A 67 -2.81 19.69 -31.40
N THR A 68 -1.91 18.72 -31.51
CA THR A 68 -2.21 17.33 -31.16
C THR A 68 -2.12 17.14 -29.65
N THR A 69 -3.20 16.69 -29.02
CA THR A 69 -3.22 16.34 -27.60
C THR A 69 -2.54 14.99 -27.38
N ARG A 70 -1.46 14.98 -26.58
CA ARG A 70 -0.74 13.76 -26.16
C ARG A 70 -0.44 13.85 -24.67
N THR A 71 -0.43 12.70 -24.00
CA THR A 71 -0.05 12.62 -22.59
C THR A 71 1.47 12.59 -22.41
N VAL A 72 1.97 13.06 -21.27
CA VAL A 72 3.41 13.00 -20.91
C VAL A 72 3.95 11.57 -21.02
N VAL A 73 3.18 10.58 -20.56
CA VAL A 73 3.53 9.15 -20.61
C VAL A 73 3.68 8.66 -22.06
N SER A 74 2.78 9.08 -22.96
CA SER A 74 2.85 8.73 -24.39
C SER A 74 4.11 9.30 -25.06
N LEU A 75 4.48 10.55 -24.71
CA LEU A 75 5.66 11.23 -25.25
C LEU A 75 6.95 10.64 -24.71
N LEU A 76 7.02 10.36 -23.41
CA LEU A 76 8.15 9.66 -22.78
C LEU A 76 8.41 8.29 -23.41
N SER A 77 7.37 7.49 -23.63
CA SER A 77 7.47 6.18 -24.27
C SER A 77 8.05 6.30 -25.68
N ARG A 78 7.49 7.21 -26.50
CA ARG A 78 7.97 7.46 -27.87
C ARG A 78 9.40 8.02 -27.90
N TRP A 79 9.73 8.94 -26.99
CA TRP A 79 11.08 9.49 -26.87
C TRP A 79 12.10 8.45 -26.45
N GLY A 80 11.76 7.57 -25.50
CA GLY A 80 12.60 6.44 -25.11
C GLY A 80 12.95 5.56 -26.31
N VAL A 81 11.95 5.19 -27.13
CA VAL A 81 12.17 4.43 -28.36
C VAL A 81 13.06 5.20 -29.35
N ILE A 82 12.80 6.47 -29.61
CA ILE A 82 13.59 7.28 -30.57
C ILE A 82 15.04 7.42 -30.10
N SER A 83 15.25 7.83 -28.85
CA SER A 83 16.56 8.01 -28.23
C SER A 83 17.37 6.70 -28.25
N GLU A 84 16.74 5.57 -27.91
CA GLU A 84 17.40 4.26 -27.96
C GLU A 84 17.84 3.89 -29.39
N LYS A 85 17.00 4.12 -30.42
CA LYS A 85 17.36 3.86 -31.82
C LYS A 85 18.48 4.77 -32.32
N VAL A 86 18.45 6.07 -31.96
CA VAL A 86 19.48 7.05 -32.32
C VAL A 86 20.82 6.69 -31.66
N ASN A 87 20.83 6.41 -30.35
CA ASN A 87 22.05 6.02 -29.64
C ASN A 87 22.66 4.71 -30.18
N LYS A 88 21.84 3.73 -30.56
CA LYS A 88 22.31 2.50 -31.22
C LYS A 88 22.90 2.77 -32.61
N PHE A 89 22.28 3.64 -33.41
CA PHE A 89 22.84 4.05 -34.70
C PHE A 89 24.16 4.81 -34.53
N ALA A 90 24.25 5.74 -33.58
CA ALA A 90 25.48 6.45 -33.24
C ALA A 90 26.61 5.49 -32.81
N GLY A 91 26.29 4.46 -32.02
CA GLY A 91 27.24 3.39 -31.67
C GLY A 91 27.72 2.59 -32.89
N CYS A 92 26.82 2.22 -33.81
CA CYS A 92 27.21 1.57 -35.07
C CYS A 92 28.07 2.48 -35.96
N MET A 93 27.75 3.77 -36.06
CA MET A 93 28.55 4.75 -36.81
C MET A 93 29.93 4.95 -36.19
N ALA A 94 30.03 5.05 -34.86
CA ALA A 94 31.31 5.14 -34.17
C ALA A 94 32.21 3.93 -34.46
N GLN A 95 31.65 2.71 -34.47
CA GLN A 95 32.37 1.49 -34.84
C GLN A 95 32.78 1.46 -36.33
N VAL A 96 31.98 2.03 -37.23
CA VAL A 96 32.34 2.13 -38.66
C VAL A 96 33.45 3.16 -38.87
N ASN A 97 33.37 4.31 -38.20
CA ASN A 97 34.37 5.37 -38.29
C ASN A 97 35.71 4.95 -37.67
N ALA A 98 35.70 4.18 -36.58
CA ALA A 98 36.91 3.65 -35.95
C ALA A 98 37.73 2.72 -36.87
N LEU A 99 37.12 2.13 -37.91
CA LEU A 99 37.76 1.17 -38.82
C LEU A 99 38.52 1.82 -40.00
N HIS A 100 38.59 3.16 -40.08
CA HIS A 100 39.39 3.97 -41.02
C HIS A 100 39.92 3.26 -42.30
N GLN A 101 39.02 3.00 -43.25
CA GLN A 101 39.39 2.61 -44.60
C GLN A 101 39.44 3.87 -45.49
N SER A 102 40.65 4.37 -45.76
CA SER A 102 40.90 5.51 -46.64
C SER A 102 40.25 5.31 -48.01
N GLY A 103 39.49 6.29 -48.48
CA GLY A 103 38.74 6.23 -49.74
C GLY A 103 37.25 5.88 -49.64
N THR A 104 36.71 5.63 -48.44
CA THR A 104 35.26 5.41 -48.26
C THR A 104 34.48 6.71 -48.13
N ILE A 105 33.45 6.89 -48.98
CA ILE A 105 32.50 8.01 -48.89
C ILE A 105 31.58 7.87 -47.67
N GLU A 106 31.06 8.97 -47.14
CA GLU A 106 30.22 8.96 -45.94
C GLU A 106 28.91 8.16 -46.12
N GLU A 107 28.42 8.06 -47.36
CA GLU A 107 27.25 7.26 -47.71
C GLU A 107 27.51 5.74 -47.53
N ASP A 108 28.66 5.22 -47.97
CA ASP A 108 29.07 3.83 -47.74
C ASP A 108 29.17 3.49 -46.24
N LYS A 109 29.66 4.44 -45.45
CA LYS A 109 29.75 4.30 -43.98
C LYS A 109 28.34 4.22 -43.37
N ALA A 110 27.43 5.10 -43.80
CA ALA A 110 26.04 5.09 -43.39
C ALA A 110 25.33 3.78 -43.78
N GLU A 111 25.51 3.28 -45.01
CA GLU A 111 24.96 2.00 -45.44
C GLU A 111 25.48 0.81 -44.60
N LYS A 112 26.79 0.78 -44.33
CA LYS A 112 27.43 -0.26 -43.53
C LYS A 112 26.90 -0.24 -42.09
N ALA A 113 26.67 0.94 -41.52
CA ALA A 113 26.02 1.11 -40.22
C ALA A 113 24.53 0.70 -40.25
N ILE A 114 23.77 1.03 -41.30
CA ILE A 114 22.38 0.60 -41.49
C ILE A 114 22.27 -0.92 -41.56
N ARG A 115 23.17 -1.59 -42.31
CA ARG A 115 23.24 -3.06 -42.39
C ARG A 115 23.51 -3.70 -41.03
N LYS A 116 24.51 -3.21 -40.28
CA LYS A 116 24.79 -3.66 -38.90
C LYS A 116 23.59 -3.45 -37.96
N ASN A 117 22.94 -2.29 -38.03
CA ASN A 117 21.79 -1.96 -37.20
C ASN A 117 20.59 -2.88 -37.48
N LYS A 118 20.29 -3.18 -38.75
CA LYS A 118 19.19 -4.10 -39.15
C LYS A 118 19.34 -5.49 -38.53
N ALA A 119 20.55 -6.06 -38.47
CA ALA A 119 20.79 -7.36 -37.85
C ALA A 119 20.51 -7.33 -36.34
N THR A 120 21.07 -6.36 -35.61
CA THR A 120 20.81 -6.17 -34.16
C THR A 120 19.35 -5.82 -33.85
N ARG A 121 18.57 -5.32 -34.82
CA ARG A 121 17.15 -4.98 -34.63
C ARG A 121 16.25 -6.20 -34.44
N LYS A 122 16.61 -7.36 -35.00
CA LYS A 122 15.80 -8.59 -34.93
C LYS A 122 15.86 -9.21 -33.54
N ASP A 123 17.07 -9.44 -33.03
CA ASP A 123 17.36 -9.93 -31.68
C ASP A 123 16.72 -9.05 -30.58
N VAL A 124 16.89 -7.72 -30.68
CA VAL A 124 16.26 -6.76 -29.76
C VAL A 124 14.72 -6.80 -29.83
N GLY A 125 14.13 -7.06 -31.00
CA GLY A 125 12.68 -7.21 -31.15
C GLY A 125 12.14 -8.42 -30.37
N GLU A 126 12.87 -9.53 -30.40
CA GLU A 126 12.55 -10.73 -29.63
C GLU A 126 12.72 -10.50 -28.12
N TYR A 127 13.81 -9.85 -27.70
CA TYR A 127 14.03 -9.45 -26.31
C TYR A 127 12.92 -8.54 -25.77
N LEU A 128 12.50 -7.53 -26.55
CA LEU A 128 11.43 -6.61 -26.16
C LEU A 128 10.08 -7.33 -26.02
N ASN A 129 9.76 -8.26 -26.92
CA ASN A 129 8.52 -9.03 -26.84
C ASN A 129 8.52 -9.98 -25.63
N LYS A 130 9.63 -10.68 -25.37
CA LYS A 130 9.83 -11.48 -24.14
C LYS A 130 9.67 -10.64 -22.88
N LYS A 131 10.22 -9.42 -22.87
CA LYS A 131 10.12 -8.48 -21.74
C LYS A 131 8.71 -7.91 -21.55
N LEU A 132 7.98 -7.63 -22.63
CA LEU A 132 6.59 -7.19 -22.57
C LEU A 132 5.70 -8.28 -21.99
N LYS A 133 5.80 -9.51 -22.48
CA LYS A 133 5.06 -10.66 -21.94
C LYS A 133 5.32 -10.88 -20.44
N LEU A 134 6.58 -10.75 -20.00
CA LEU A 134 6.92 -10.82 -18.57
C LEU A 134 6.25 -9.71 -17.74
N ILE A 135 6.10 -8.50 -18.28
CA ILE A 135 5.41 -7.40 -17.61
C ILE A 135 3.91 -7.71 -17.50
N GLU A 136 3.29 -8.19 -18.58
CA GLU A 136 1.87 -8.58 -18.62
C GLU A 136 1.56 -9.70 -17.62
N ASP A 137 2.37 -10.77 -17.60
CA ASP A 137 2.25 -11.87 -16.63
C ASP A 137 2.47 -11.40 -15.18
N VAL A 138 3.41 -10.48 -14.93
CA VAL A 138 3.60 -9.88 -13.59
C VAL A 138 2.40 -9.05 -13.17
N THR A 139 1.84 -8.20 -14.04
CA THR A 139 0.65 -7.39 -13.72
C THR A 139 -0.56 -8.25 -13.39
N ARG A 140 -0.79 -9.33 -14.15
CA ARG A 140 -1.86 -10.30 -13.89
C ARG A 140 -1.69 -10.99 -12.53
N LEU A 141 -0.48 -11.43 -12.20
CA LEU A 141 -0.17 -12.03 -10.90
C LEU A 141 -0.30 -11.05 -9.73
N GLU A 142 -0.08 -9.75 -9.95
CA GLU A 142 -0.30 -8.72 -8.93
C GLU A 142 -1.79 -8.47 -8.68
N GLU A 143 -2.61 -8.45 -9.74
CA GLU A 143 -4.08 -8.36 -9.65
C GLU A 143 -4.68 -9.58 -8.93
N GLU A 144 -4.29 -10.80 -9.31
CA GLU A 144 -4.71 -12.05 -8.64
C GLU A 144 -4.33 -12.05 -7.15
N LYS A 145 -3.09 -11.64 -6.80
CA LYS A 145 -2.66 -11.48 -5.40
C LYS A 145 -3.49 -10.46 -4.63
N MET A 146 -3.85 -9.34 -5.27
CA MET A 146 -4.68 -8.31 -4.66
C MET A 146 -6.12 -8.78 -4.43
N PHE A 147 -6.67 -9.61 -5.31
CA PHE A 147 -7.97 -10.26 -5.11
C PHE A 147 -7.93 -11.22 -3.92
N ILE A 148 -7.01 -12.19 -3.93
CA ILE A 148 -6.83 -13.18 -2.86
C ILE A 148 -6.59 -12.51 -1.50
N LYS A 149 -5.86 -11.39 -1.48
CA LYS A 149 -5.61 -10.61 -0.25
C LYS A 149 -6.89 -9.96 0.30
N LYS A 150 -7.78 -9.45 -0.56
CA LYS A 150 -9.08 -8.89 -0.15
C LYS A 150 -10.01 -9.96 0.39
N GLU A 151 -10.09 -11.10 -0.29
CA GLU A 151 -10.93 -12.24 0.11
C GLU A 151 -10.50 -12.79 1.48
N LYS A 152 -9.19 -13.04 1.67
CA LYS A 152 -8.63 -13.43 2.98
C LYS A 152 -8.93 -12.44 4.10
N LEU A 153 -8.91 -11.14 3.81
CA LEU A 153 -9.25 -10.09 4.78
C LEU A 153 -10.74 -10.12 5.17
N ALA A 154 -11.63 -10.40 4.21
CA ALA A 154 -13.06 -10.53 4.48
C ALA A 154 -13.37 -11.74 5.37
N VAL A 155 -12.84 -12.92 5.02
CA VAL A 155 -12.99 -14.16 5.80
C VAL A 155 -12.45 -14.03 7.22
N GLU A 156 -11.26 -13.41 7.39
CA GLU A 156 -10.70 -13.20 8.73
C GLU A 156 -11.52 -12.19 9.54
N LYS A 157 -12.15 -11.19 8.91
CA LYS A 157 -13.06 -10.27 9.62
C LYS A 157 -14.31 -11.00 10.11
N GLU A 158 -14.98 -11.74 9.23
CA GLU A 158 -16.21 -12.49 9.56
C GLU A 158 -15.99 -13.45 10.73
N LYS A 159 -14.90 -14.24 10.68
CA LYS A 159 -14.46 -15.12 11.76
C LYS A 159 -14.21 -14.40 13.10
N ASN A 160 -13.71 -13.16 13.07
CA ASN A 160 -13.51 -12.37 14.28
C ASN A 160 -14.83 -11.79 14.83
N ASP A 161 -15.77 -11.41 13.96
CA ASP A 161 -17.12 -10.97 14.34
C ASP A 161 -17.94 -12.14 14.94
N GLU A 162 -17.83 -13.35 14.38
CA GLU A 162 -18.40 -14.58 14.96
C GLU A 162 -17.80 -14.91 16.33
N LYS A 163 -16.47 -14.87 16.45
CA LYS A 163 -15.77 -15.10 17.72
C LYS A 163 -16.22 -14.11 18.80
N LEU A 164 -16.41 -12.84 18.45
CA LEU A 164 -16.93 -11.82 19.36
C LEU A 164 -18.38 -12.10 19.79
N LYS A 165 -19.22 -12.65 18.89
CA LYS A 165 -20.60 -13.04 19.20
C LYS A 165 -20.64 -14.21 20.19
N ILE A 166 -19.85 -15.25 19.94
CA ILE A 166 -19.71 -16.42 20.83
C ILE A 166 -19.21 -16.00 22.22
N GLU A 167 -18.23 -15.09 22.29
CA GLU A 167 -17.66 -14.65 23.58
C GLU A 167 -18.68 -13.85 24.41
N LYS A 168 -19.48 -12.97 23.78
CA LYS A 168 -20.57 -12.26 24.45
C LYS A 168 -21.64 -13.21 25.01
N GLU A 169 -21.97 -14.27 24.27
CA GLU A 169 -22.94 -15.27 24.69
C GLU A 169 -22.41 -16.12 25.86
N LYS A 170 -21.13 -16.52 25.84
CA LYS A 170 -20.47 -17.17 26.97
C LYS A 170 -20.51 -16.30 28.23
N ILE A 171 -20.14 -15.02 28.13
CA ILE A 171 -20.20 -14.08 29.26
C ILE A 171 -21.62 -13.98 29.83
N MET A 172 -22.64 -13.95 28.97
CA MET A 172 -24.04 -13.91 29.40
C MET A 172 -24.47 -15.22 30.10
N ILE A 173 -24.08 -16.38 29.57
CA ILE A 173 -24.35 -17.68 30.18
C ILE A 173 -23.66 -17.77 31.55
N GLU A 174 -22.40 -17.36 31.65
CA GLU A 174 -21.64 -17.42 32.90
C GLU A 174 -22.20 -16.47 33.96
N LYS A 175 -22.62 -15.25 33.56
CA LYS A 175 -23.34 -14.32 34.44
C LYS A 175 -24.64 -14.94 34.96
N LYS A 176 -25.44 -15.59 34.10
CA LYS A 176 -26.68 -16.27 34.52
C LYS A 176 -26.42 -17.46 35.46
N LYS A 177 -25.35 -18.24 35.23
CA LYS A 177 -24.95 -19.31 36.17
C LYS A 177 -24.54 -18.75 37.52
N PHE A 178 -23.81 -17.63 37.54
CA PHE A 178 -23.43 -16.96 38.78
C PHE A 178 -24.66 -16.45 39.54
N GLU A 179 -25.60 -15.79 38.84
CA GLU A 179 -26.89 -15.35 39.41
C GLU A 179 -27.71 -16.52 39.98
N ILE A 180 -27.77 -17.67 39.30
CA ILE A 180 -28.45 -18.88 39.78
C ILE A 180 -27.74 -19.45 41.02
N THR A 181 -26.41 -19.53 41.00
CA THR A 181 -25.61 -20.04 42.13
C THR A 181 -25.77 -19.16 43.37
N GLU A 182 -25.73 -17.83 43.21
CA GLU A 182 -25.98 -16.88 44.30
C GLU A 182 -27.40 -17.07 44.88
N TRP A 183 -28.41 -17.18 44.00
CA TRP A 183 -29.80 -17.36 44.43
C TRP A 183 -30.03 -18.66 45.21
N LEU A 184 -29.37 -19.75 44.81
CA LEU A 184 -29.44 -21.05 45.52
C LEU A 184 -28.76 -21.02 46.89
N GLU A 185 -27.63 -20.31 47.07
CA GLU A 185 -27.03 -20.17 48.41
C GLU A 185 -27.85 -19.20 49.28
N GLU A 186 -28.43 -18.13 48.72
CA GLU A 186 -29.41 -17.30 49.43
C GLU A 186 -30.62 -18.12 49.90
N GLU A 187 -31.17 -18.99 49.05
CA GLU A 187 -32.28 -19.89 49.41
C GLU A 187 -31.84 -20.87 50.51
N ARG A 188 -30.64 -21.45 50.41
CA ARG A 188 -30.07 -22.35 51.42
C ARG A 188 -29.89 -21.69 52.79
N ILE A 189 -29.49 -20.41 52.82
CA ILE A 189 -29.39 -19.60 54.04
C ILE A 189 -30.78 -19.24 54.57
N MET A 190 -31.72 -18.86 53.70
CA MET A 190 -33.10 -18.52 54.07
C MET A 190 -33.85 -19.71 54.67
N MET A 191 -33.64 -20.90 54.12
CA MET A 191 -34.26 -22.16 54.57
C MET A 191 -33.52 -22.83 55.74
N LYS A 192 -32.48 -22.19 56.29
CA LYS A 192 -31.75 -22.69 57.45
C LYS A 192 -32.61 -22.52 58.71
N ASP A 193 -33.06 -23.64 59.27
CA ASP A 193 -33.70 -23.64 60.59
C ASP A 193 -32.72 -23.18 61.68
N THR A 194 -33.07 -22.09 62.35
CA THR A 194 -32.31 -21.46 63.45
C THR A 194 -32.87 -21.81 64.83
N SER A 195 -34.00 -22.52 64.92
CA SER A 195 -34.64 -22.87 66.20
C SER A 195 -33.78 -23.81 67.06
N GLY A 196 -33.01 -24.70 66.42
CA GLY A 196 -32.03 -25.58 67.06
C GLY A 196 -30.64 -24.97 67.31
N LEU A 197 -30.40 -23.71 66.93
CA LEU A 197 -29.12 -23.03 67.12
C LEU A 197 -29.19 -22.10 68.35
N THR A 198 -28.09 -22.01 69.12
CA THR A 198 -28.02 -21.15 70.31
C THR A 198 -26.77 -20.25 70.29
N GLY A 199 -26.86 -19.10 70.94
CA GLY A 199 -25.78 -18.12 71.02
C GLY A 199 -25.41 -17.50 69.67
N ALA A 200 -24.11 -17.26 69.46
CA ALA A 200 -23.59 -16.49 68.32
C ALA A 200 -23.91 -17.10 66.93
N GLN A 201 -24.01 -18.43 66.81
CA GLN A 201 -24.36 -19.06 65.53
C GLN A 201 -25.79 -18.73 65.08
N LYS A 202 -26.73 -18.60 66.03
CA LYS A 202 -28.11 -18.22 65.72
C LYS A 202 -28.17 -16.80 65.16
N ALA A 203 -27.59 -15.84 65.88
CA ALA A 203 -27.53 -14.44 65.48
C ALA A 203 -26.86 -14.24 64.10
N PHE A 204 -25.81 -15.01 63.79
CA PHE A 204 -25.14 -14.98 62.50
C PHE A 204 -26.07 -15.35 61.33
N TYR A 205 -26.83 -16.44 61.44
CA TYR A 205 -27.77 -16.82 60.37
C TYR A 205 -28.98 -15.89 60.29
N GLU A 206 -29.51 -15.42 61.42
CA GLU A 206 -30.61 -14.44 61.45
C GLU A 206 -30.22 -13.12 60.76
N GLN A 207 -29.00 -12.62 61.00
CA GLN A 207 -28.46 -11.44 60.32
C GLN A 207 -28.36 -11.65 58.79
N LEU A 208 -27.79 -12.79 58.35
CA LEU A 208 -27.69 -13.10 56.91
C LEU A 208 -29.07 -13.19 56.24
N GLN A 209 -30.06 -13.75 56.93
CA GLN A 209 -31.44 -13.80 56.45
C GLN A 209 -32.03 -12.39 56.29
N GLU A 210 -31.80 -11.48 57.24
CA GLU A 210 -32.23 -10.09 57.14
C GLU A 210 -31.55 -9.34 55.98
N GLU A 211 -30.24 -9.52 55.79
CA GLU A 211 -29.47 -8.93 54.69
C GLU A 211 -30.00 -9.39 53.31
N ILE A 212 -30.31 -10.68 53.15
CA ILE A 212 -30.94 -11.24 51.94
C ILE A 212 -32.32 -10.62 51.70
N LEU A 213 -33.16 -10.49 52.74
CA LEU A 213 -34.47 -9.84 52.64
C LEU A 213 -34.34 -8.34 52.32
N ALA A 214 -33.31 -7.64 52.79
CA ALA A 214 -33.03 -6.26 52.44
C ALA A 214 -32.62 -6.13 50.95
N LYS A 215 -31.70 -6.98 50.48
CA LYS A 215 -31.28 -7.04 49.06
C LYS A 215 -32.46 -7.28 48.13
N ARG A 216 -33.35 -8.23 48.46
CA ARG A 216 -34.58 -8.52 47.69
C ARG A 216 -35.59 -7.36 47.71
N ARG A 217 -35.78 -6.69 48.85
CA ARG A 217 -36.62 -5.48 48.94
C ARG A 217 -36.10 -4.34 48.04
N LEU A 218 -34.79 -4.11 48.01
CA LEU A 218 -34.18 -3.08 47.15
C LEU A 218 -34.33 -3.39 45.66
N LEU A 219 -34.14 -4.65 45.26
CA LEU A 219 -34.38 -5.10 43.87
C LEU A 219 -35.83 -4.85 43.43
N LEU A 220 -36.82 -5.23 44.26
CA LEU A 220 -38.24 -5.00 43.97
C LEU A 220 -38.57 -3.51 43.82
N ALA A 221 -38.00 -2.65 44.68
CA ALA A 221 -38.17 -1.20 44.58
C ALA A 221 -37.57 -0.63 43.27
N PHE A 222 -36.40 -1.12 42.86
CA PHE A 222 -35.76 -0.71 41.60
C PHE A 222 -36.58 -1.13 40.37
N TYR A 223 -37.03 -2.39 40.32
CA TYR A 223 -37.86 -2.89 39.22
C TYR A 223 -39.22 -2.18 39.14
N SER A 224 -39.86 -1.92 40.28
CA SER A 224 -41.10 -1.13 40.36
C SER A 224 -40.91 0.27 39.77
N SER A 225 -39.84 0.99 40.18
CA SER A 225 -39.50 2.31 39.64
C SER A 225 -39.22 2.29 38.13
N HIS A 226 -38.53 1.27 37.64
CA HIS A 226 -38.21 1.14 36.21
C HIS A 226 -39.47 0.86 35.37
N CYS A 227 -40.37 -0.01 35.86
CA CYS A 227 -41.63 -0.33 35.20
C CYS A 227 -42.54 0.93 35.09
N SER A 228 -42.67 1.70 36.18
CA SER A 228 -43.43 2.97 36.17
C SER A 228 -42.86 4.04 35.21
N LYS A 229 -41.54 4.04 34.96
CA LYS A 229 -40.90 4.95 34.00
C LYS A 229 -41.14 4.54 32.54
N ILE A 230 -41.22 3.23 32.26
CA ILE A 230 -41.54 2.73 30.92
C ILE A 230 -42.99 3.03 30.56
N THR A 231 -43.94 2.79 31.48
CA THR A 231 -45.37 3.06 31.23
C THR A 231 -45.69 4.55 31.12
N SER A 232 -45.05 5.42 31.92
CA SER A 232 -45.19 6.87 31.76
C SER A 232 -44.47 7.43 30.53
N GLY A 233 -43.42 6.77 30.04
CA GLY A 233 -42.71 7.12 28.81
C GLY A 233 -43.47 6.81 27.51
N GLN A 234 -44.41 5.85 27.52
CA GLN A 234 -45.23 5.54 26.35
C GLN A 234 -46.44 6.47 26.16
N LEU A 235 -46.81 7.29 27.15
CA LEU A 235 -47.94 8.23 27.06
C LEU A 235 -47.56 9.61 26.48
N ARG A 236 -46.38 9.72 25.84
CA ARG A 236 -45.91 10.93 25.13
C ARG A 236 -45.36 10.59 23.73
N ARG A 237 -46.23 10.11 22.85
CA ARG A 237 -46.10 10.22 21.39
C ARG A 237 -47.47 10.44 20.77
#